data_AF-A0A6J1LAD7-F1
#
_entry.id   AF-A0A6J1LAD7-F1
#
_cell.length_a   1.000
_cell.length_b   1.000
_cell.length_c   1.000
_cell.angle_alpha   90.00
_cell.angle_beta   90.00
_cell.angle_gamma   90.00
#
_symmetry.space_group_name_H-M   'P 1'
#
loop_
_entity.id
_entity.type
_entity.pdbx_description
1 polymer ?
#
loop_
_entity_poly.entity_id
_entity_poly.type
_entity_poly.pdbx_seq_one_letter_code
_entity_poly.pdbx_strand_id
1 'polypeptide(L)'
;MSIKIFLPTEYFYQKRACNLYGQLHISEDNVVVYYVVDAESKKFDFGTHKMRFLGSILCSDSYADSNYCRSNDMSLCFTYTNESPNIALMFTGITPDNLNQIKLILYEKQTLSSLVVKEQNTLSHWTRENHVNDECDFYMLAQLVQPNPDPLHKAKDLWFYSNQSIYMLANIPMQLFQYIVANTFVNSIITHTVIYKHYKEWQTIDATCSRLTNIMIDRALGIILMLILFTFVSHPGDFLIQISHIIIQQLYSLLKVLEGSPIGLKLNIHLNNFFLDCFKYHIELWSTFLDLIEPIVRQVFLAIGAFGCLGFTYQIALLADLISIVGLHAHCFYVYTKVLNNVEVKGLTVLWQVVRGNRYNILRNRIEAHNYMNRQLYLATIFFSAILFLFPTTLVYYVVFATLKALTCATLAILEGFRRKLLTLPIEVFLKYMKRGFYDIDCLRVLDIPQQKQLYFTYRNSKIVIFVYQLQI
;
A
#
# COMPACT_ATOMS: atom_id res chain seq x y z
N MET A 1 -3.94 -30.65 -33.43
CA MET A 1 -5.14 -29.92 -32.96
C MET A 1 -5.61 -30.49 -31.62
N SER A 2 -6.21 -29.68 -30.75
CA SER A 2 -6.87 -30.14 -29.52
C SER A 2 -8.35 -29.78 -29.51
N ILE A 3 -9.19 -30.65 -28.96
CA ILE A 3 -10.63 -30.44 -28.86
C ILE A 3 -11.01 -30.27 -27.39
N LYS A 4 -11.72 -29.18 -27.07
CA LYS A 4 -12.29 -28.94 -25.74
C LYS A 4 -13.81 -29.00 -25.83
N ILE A 5 -14.44 -29.78 -24.96
CA ILE A 5 -15.91 -29.87 -24.88
C ILE A 5 -16.34 -29.46 -23.47
N PHE A 6 -17.09 -28.37 -23.36
CA PHE A 6 -17.75 -27.96 -22.13
C PHE A 6 -19.16 -28.55 -22.10
N LEU A 7 -19.42 -29.43 -21.14
CA LEU A 7 -20.71 -30.11 -20.97
C LEU A 7 -21.23 -29.88 -19.55
N PRO A 8 -22.51 -29.49 -19.37
CA PRO A 8 -23.13 -29.46 -18.07
C PRO A 8 -23.11 -30.84 -17.42
N THR A 9 -22.75 -30.90 -16.14
CA THR A 9 -22.65 -32.15 -15.37
C THR A 9 -23.98 -32.93 -15.39
N GLU A 10 -25.11 -32.25 -15.49
CA GLU A 10 -26.45 -32.85 -15.57
C GLU A 10 -26.59 -33.81 -16.77
N TYR A 11 -26.03 -33.45 -17.93
CA TYR A 11 -26.14 -34.24 -19.15
C TYR A 11 -25.14 -35.39 -19.21
N PHE A 12 -24.05 -35.33 -18.44
CA PHE A 12 -23.08 -36.43 -18.38
C PHE A 12 -23.65 -37.69 -17.73
N TYR A 13 -24.61 -37.55 -16.82
CA TYR A 13 -25.24 -38.67 -16.11
C TYR A 13 -26.64 -39.02 -16.64
N GLN A 14 -27.17 -38.27 -17.62
CA GLN A 14 -28.52 -38.46 -18.13
C GLN A 14 -28.58 -39.52 -19.23
N LYS A 15 -29.19 -40.69 -18.94
CA LYS A 15 -29.39 -41.79 -19.90
C LYS A 15 -30.66 -41.62 -20.75
N ARG A 16 -30.75 -40.53 -21.51
CA ARG A 16 -31.88 -40.26 -22.41
C ARG A 16 -31.37 -39.73 -23.75
N ALA A 17 -32.05 -40.09 -24.83
CA ALA A 17 -31.76 -39.49 -26.13
C ALA A 17 -32.14 -38.00 -26.12
N CYS A 18 -31.18 -37.10 -26.31
CA CYS A 18 -31.40 -35.66 -26.28
C CYS A 18 -30.48 -34.91 -27.25
N ASN A 19 -31.02 -33.85 -27.85
CA ASN A 19 -30.30 -32.98 -28.77
C ASN A 19 -29.55 -31.89 -28.00
N LEU A 20 -28.26 -31.74 -28.27
CA LEU A 20 -27.37 -30.76 -27.64
C LEU A 20 -27.30 -29.48 -28.49
N TYR A 21 -27.56 -28.35 -27.83
CA TYR A 21 -27.48 -27.02 -28.42
C TYR A 21 -26.38 -26.18 -27.77
N GLY A 22 -25.73 -25.34 -28.57
CA GLY A 22 -24.64 -24.51 -28.08
C GLY A 22 -23.89 -23.74 -29.15
N GLN A 23 -22.64 -23.40 -28.86
CA GLN A 23 -21.78 -22.62 -29.76
C GLN A 23 -20.45 -23.33 -30.03
N LEU A 24 -19.98 -23.20 -31.26
CA LEU A 24 -18.68 -23.67 -31.73
C LEU A 24 -17.73 -22.47 -31.87
N HIS A 25 -16.57 -22.54 -31.23
CA HIS A 25 -15.50 -21.56 -31.40
C HIS A 25 -14.24 -22.26 -31.91
N ILE A 26 -13.62 -21.71 -32.96
CA ILE A 26 -12.35 -22.20 -33.51
C ILE A 26 -11.33 -21.09 -33.26
N SER A 27 -10.40 -21.32 -32.33
CA SER A 27 -9.35 -20.36 -32.00
C SER A 27 -8.20 -20.43 -33.00
N GLU A 28 -7.46 -19.33 -33.17
CA GLU A 28 -6.30 -19.23 -34.08
C GLU A 28 -5.21 -20.28 -33.78
N ASP A 29 -5.12 -20.74 -32.53
CA ASP A 29 -4.18 -21.78 -32.05
C ASP A 29 -4.56 -23.23 -32.42
N ASN A 30 -5.41 -23.45 -33.43
CA ASN A 30 -5.83 -24.79 -33.84
C ASN A 30 -6.50 -25.59 -32.70
N VAL A 31 -7.28 -24.89 -31.86
CA VAL A 31 -8.11 -25.47 -30.78
C VAL A 31 -9.58 -25.30 -31.15
N VAL A 32 -10.31 -26.42 -31.17
CA VAL A 32 -11.75 -26.42 -31.42
C VAL A 32 -12.47 -26.54 -30.08
N VAL A 33 -13.34 -25.57 -29.76
CA VAL A 33 -14.06 -25.51 -28.50
C VAL A 33 -15.56 -25.63 -28.75
N TYR A 34 -16.18 -26.61 -28.09
CA TYR A 34 -17.62 -26.83 -28.10
C TYR A 34 -18.21 -26.43 -26.75
N TYR A 35 -19.10 -25.44 -26.74
CA TYR A 35 -19.86 -25.02 -25.56
C TYR A 35 -21.27 -25.59 -25.64
N VAL A 36 -21.59 -26.62 -24.85
CA VAL A 36 -22.94 -27.18 -24.78
C VAL A 36 -23.70 -26.48 -23.66
N VAL A 37 -24.82 -25.81 -23.97
CA VAL A 37 -25.55 -24.98 -23.00
C VAL A 37 -26.84 -25.64 -22.54
N ASP A 38 -27.56 -26.29 -23.46
CA ASP A 38 -28.86 -26.90 -23.17
C ASP A 38 -29.13 -28.15 -24.02
N ALA A 39 -30.03 -28.99 -23.52
CA ALA A 39 -30.55 -30.16 -24.22
C ALA A 39 -32.09 -30.18 -24.18
N GLU A 40 -32.69 -30.39 -25.35
CA GLU A 40 -34.13 -30.28 -25.67
C GLU A 40 -34.62 -28.88 -26.12
N SER A 41 -35.26 -28.87 -27.28
CA SER A 41 -35.73 -27.66 -27.96
C SER A 41 -36.89 -27.00 -27.22
N LYS A 42 -36.62 -25.99 -26.41
CA LYS A 42 -37.55 -24.86 -26.31
C LYS A 42 -37.02 -23.80 -27.27
N LYS A 43 -37.79 -23.50 -28.31
CA LYS A 43 -37.54 -22.34 -29.18
C LYS A 43 -37.48 -21.11 -28.27
N PHE A 44 -36.26 -20.69 -27.96
CA PHE A 44 -36.00 -19.45 -27.26
C PHE A 44 -35.19 -18.58 -28.22
N ASP A 45 -35.90 -17.82 -29.05
CA ASP A 45 -35.34 -16.63 -29.68
C ASP A 45 -35.20 -15.57 -28.57
N PHE A 46 -34.14 -15.67 -27.77
CA PHE A 46 -33.65 -14.54 -26.99
C PHE A 46 -32.48 -13.91 -27.73
N GLY A 47 -32.58 -12.60 -27.94
CA GLY A 47 -31.65 -11.83 -28.76
C GLY A 47 -30.18 -11.95 -28.34
N THR A 48 -29.34 -11.64 -29.33
CA THR A 48 -27.87 -11.50 -29.41
C THR A 48 -26.98 -12.73 -29.58
N HIS A 49 -27.35 -13.96 -29.19
CA HIS A 49 -26.53 -15.16 -29.45
C HIS A 49 -27.32 -16.33 -30.08
N LYS A 50 -27.05 -16.63 -31.36
CA LYS A 50 -27.72 -17.67 -32.15
C LYS A 50 -27.22 -19.06 -31.72
N MET A 51 -27.99 -19.80 -30.92
CA MET A 51 -27.67 -21.18 -30.53
C MET A 51 -27.69 -22.10 -31.77
N ARG A 52 -26.63 -22.89 -31.98
CA ARG A 52 -26.51 -23.85 -33.08
C ARG A 52 -26.75 -25.27 -32.55
N PHE A 53 -27.38 -26.10 -33.37
CA PHE A 53 -27.42 -27.54 -33.13
C PHE A 53 -25.98 -28.10 -33.21
N LEU A 54 -25.48 -28.65 -32.12
CA LEU A 54 -24.12 -29.21 -32.05
C LEU A 54 -24.12 -30.73 -32.22
N GLY A 55 -25.17 -31.44 -31.78
CA GLY A 55 -25.12 -32.90 -31.74
C GLY A 55 -26.25 -33.53 -30.94
N SER A 56 -26.12 -34.83 -30.65
CA SER A 56 -27.08 -35.55 -29.80
C SER A 56 -26.42 -36.63 -28.96
N ILE A 57 -27.02 -36.89 -27.79
CA ILE A 57 -26.78 -38.08 -26.98
C ILE A 57 -27.76 -39.16 -27.46
N LEU A 58 -27.27 -40.36 -27.80
CA LEU A 58 -28.06 -41.45 -28.39
C LEU A 58 -27.85 -42.78 -27.64
N CYS A 59 -28.81 -43.70 -27.73
CA CYS A 59 -28.66 -45.05 -27.17
C CYS A 59 -27.83 -45.91 -28.13
N SER A 60 -26.83 -46.61 -27.60
CA SER A 60 -25.95 -47.50 -28.40
C SER A 60 -26.72 -48.67 -29.04
N ASP A 61 -27.79 -49.14 -28.40
CA ASP A 61 -28.54 -50.34 -28.84
C ASP A 61 -29.48 -50.06 -30.02
N SER A 62 -29.80 -48.79 -30.30
CA SER A 62 -30.75 -48.37 -31.33
C SER A 62 -30.10 -47.87 -32.62
N TYR A 63 -28.77 -47.95 -32.75
CA TYR A 63 -28.04 -47.21 -33.76
C TYR A 63 -27.07 -48.09 -34.56
N ALA A 64 -27.24 -48.10 -35.88
CA ALA A 64 -26.33 -48.72 -36.82
C ALA A 64 -25.71 -47.62 -37.70
N ASP A 65 -24.38 -47.60 -37.76
CA ASP A 65 -23.49 -46.82 -38.62
C ASP A 65 -23.15 -45.35 -38.27
N SER A 66 -21.85 -45.06 -38.43
CA SER A 66 -21.23 -43.73 -38.39
C SER A 66 -21.76 -42.77 -39.46
N ASN A 67 -22.42 -43.29 -40.50
CA ASN A 67 -23.00 -42.52 -41.60
C ASN A 67 -24.23 -41.71 -41.20
N TYR A 68 -25.03 -42.16 -40.20
CA TYR A 68 -26.19 -41.40 -39.72
C TYR A 68 -25.76 -40.09 -39.02
N CYS A 69 -24.61 -40.09 -38.33
CA CYS A 69 -24.08 -38.87 -37.71
C CYS A 69 -23.71 -37.82 -38.76
N ARG A 70 -23.16 -38.26 -39.91
CA ARG A 70 -22.76 -37.39 -41.02
C ARG A 70 -23.96 -36.87 -41.83
N SER A 71 -25.03 -37.64 -41.96
CA SER A 71 -26.23 -37.21 -42.71
C SER A 71 -27.06 -36.16 -41.98
N ASN A 72 -26.90 -36.02 -40.66
CA ASN A 72 -27.66 -35.08 -39.82
C ASN A 72 -26.84 -33.86 -39.36
N ASP A 73 -25.73 -33.53 -40.02
CA ASP A 73 -24.83 -32.40 -39.71
C ASP A 73 -24.42 -32.33 -38.22
N MET A 74 -24.26 -33.48 -37.56
CA MET A 74 -23.88 -33.53 -36.14
C MET A 74 -22.38 -33.21 -35.99
N SER A 75 -22.06 -32.24 -35.13
CA SER A 75 -20.66 -31.91 -34.81
C SER A 75 -20.12 -32.70 -33.60
N LEU A 76 -21.00 -33.21 -32.74
CA LEU A 76 -20.69 -34.09 -31.61
C LEU A 76 -21.72 -35.22 -31.52
N CYS A 77 -21.30 -36.46 -31.30
CA CYS A 77 -22.20 -37.57 -30.99
C CYS A 77 -21.70 -38.32 -29.77
N PHE A 78 -22.59 -38.43 -28.79
CA PHE A 78 -22.36 -39.15 -27.55
C PHE A 78 -23.28 -40.36 -27.52
N THR A 79 -22.79 -41.53 -27.10
CA THR A 79 -23.60 -42.74 -26.93
C THR A 79 -23.57 -43.23 -25.50
N TYR A 80 -24.69 -43.72 -25.01
CA TYR A 80 -24.76 -44.42 -23.73
C TYR A 80 -25.21 -45.87 -23.93
N THR A 81 -24.64 -46.79 -23.15
CA THR A 81 -25.15 -48.15 -22.99
C THR A 81 -25.87 -48.26 -21.64
N ASN A 82 -26.85 -49.14 -21.53
CA ASN A 82 -27.54 -49.35 -20.25
C ASN A 82 -26.63 -49.98 -19.19
N GLU A 83 -25.56 -50.67 -19.63
CA GLU A 83 -24.61 -51.39 -18.78
C GLU A 83 -23.49 -50.51 -18.20
N SER A 84 -23.03 -49.47 -18.92
CA SER A 84 -22.03 -48.53 -18.37
C SER A 84 -22.66 -47.32 -17.67
N PRO A 85 -22.03 -46.79 -16.60
CA PRO A 85 -22.50 -45.55 -15.96
C PRO A 85 -22.18 -44.29 -16.78
N ASN A 86 -21.22 -44.39 -17.70
CA ASN A 86 -20.66 -43.25 -18.43
C ASN A 86 -21.12 -43.22 -19.89
N ILE A 87 -21.22 -42.01 -20.43
CA ILE A 87 -21.46 -41.72 -21.84
C ILE A 87 -20.12 -41.75 -22.59
N ALA A 88 -20.07 -42.39 -23.76
CA ALA A 88 -18.91 -42.45 -24.64
C ALA A 88 -19.04 -41.42 -25.78
N LEU A 89 -17.96 -40.75 -26.16
CA LEU A 89 -17.94 -39.89 -27.34
C LEU A 89 -17.64 -40.76 -28.56
N MET A 90 -18.59 -40.87 -29.49
CA MET A 90 -18.49 -41.74 -30.67
C MET A 90 -18.09 -40.99 -31.94
N PHE A 91 -18.49 -39.73 -32.07
CA PHE A 91 -18.21 -38.97 -33.28
C PHE A 91 -17.94 -37.49 -32.96
N THR A 92 -16.92 -36.95 -33.62
CA THR A 92 -16.66 -35.52 -33.74
C THR A 92 -16.68 -35.15 -35.21
N GLY A 93 -17.44 -34.12 -35.58
CA GLY A 93 -17.58 -33.69 -36.97
C GLY A 93 -16.30 -33.13 -37.58
N ILE A 94 -15.37 -32.67 -36.73
CA ILE A 94 -14.04 -32.17 -37.13
C ILE A 94 -13.02 -33.24 -36.71
N THR A 95 -12.52 -33.99 -37.68
CA THR A 95 -11.43 -34.97 -37.50
C THR A 95 -10.16 -34.41 -38.13
N PRO A 96 -9.27 -33.78 -37.36
CA PRO A 96 -8.01 -33.25 -37.88
C PRO A 96 -6.98 -34.36 -38.10
N ASP A 97 -6.11 -34.21 -39.10
CA ASP A 97 -5.11 -35.21 -39.51
C ASP A 97 -4.15 -35.63 -38.37
N ASN A 98 -3.88 -34.72 -37.42
CA ASN A 98 -3.14 -35.00 -36.18
C ASN A 98 -3.92 -34.47 -34.96
N LEU A 99 -4.64 -35.36 -34.27
CA LEU A 99 -5.39 -35.04 -33.05
C LEU A 99 -4.56 -35.38 -31.81
N ASN A 100 -4.21 -34.36 -31.01
CA ASN A 100 -3.34 -34.55 -29.85
C ASN A 100 -4.12 -35.01 -28.61
N GLN A 101 -5.21 -34.31 -28.26
CA GLN A 101 -6.00 -34.57 -27.05
C GLN A 101 -7.44 -34.09 -27.21
N ILE A 102 -8.40 -34.87 -26.70
CA ILE A 102 -9.80 -34.44 -26.47
C ILE A 102 -10.00 -34.27 -24.96
N LYS A 103 -10.37 -33.07 -24.54
CA LYS A 103 -10.63 -32.71 -23.13
C LYS A 103 -12.14 -32.48 -22.94
N LEU A 104 -12.74 -33.25 -22.03
CA LEU A 104 -14.12 -33.02 -21.59
C LEU A 104 -14.09 -32.29 -20.24
N ILE A 105 -14.73 -31.12 -20.18
CA ILE A 105 -14.83 -30.27 -19.01
C ILE A 105 -16.28 -30.26 -18.55
N LEU A 106 -16.53 -30.83 -17.37
CA LEU A 106 -17.85 -30.82 -16.75
C LEU A 106 -18.02 -29.58 -15.87
N TYR A 107 -19.16 -28.90 -16.01
CA TYR A 107 -19.48 -27.73 -15.21
C TYR A 107 -20.92 -27.77 -14.67
N GLU A 108 -21.16 -27.13 -13.53
CA GLU A 108 -22.48 -27.07 -12.89
C GLU A 108 -23.19 -25.75 -13.24
N LYS A 109 -24.36 -25.85 -13.89
CA LYS A 109 -25.10 -24.69 -14.45
C LYS A 109 -25.50 -23.68 -13.37
N GLN A 110 -25.95 -24.16 -12.22
CA GLN A 110 -26.40 -23.32 -11.09
C GLN A 110 -25.25 -22.55 -10.42
N THR A 111 -24.09 -23.21 -10.29
CA THR A 111 -22.92 -22.61 -9.68
C THR A 111 -22.36 -21.51 -10.58
N LEU A 112 -22.29 -21.76 -11.89
CA LEU A 112 -21.83 -20.78 -12.89
C LEU A 112 -22.73 -19.55 -12.98
N SER A 113 -24.05 -19.71 -13.03
CA SER A 113 -24.99 -18.57 -13.07
C SER A 113 -24.90 -17.67 -11.84
N SER A 114 -24.69 -18.25 -10.65
CA SER A 114 -24.56 -17.49 -9.40
C SER A 114 -23.31 -16.60 -9.32
N LEU A 115 -22.26 -16.96 -10.07
CA LEU A 115 -20.97 -16.28 -10.05
C LEU A 115 -21.00 -14.99 -10.87
N VAL A 116 -21.63 -15.02 -12.04
CA VAL A 116 -21.68 -13.87 -12.96
C VAL A 116 -22.69 -12.81 -12.52
N VAL A 117 -23.83 -13.23 -11.95
CA VAL A 117 -24.84 -12.31 -11.39
C VAL A 117 -24.26 -11.47 -10.24
N LYS A 118 -23.33 -12.03 -9.46
CA LYS A 118 -22.60 -11.28 -8.41
C LYS A 118 -21.56 -10.31 -8.96
N GLU A 119 -21.09 -10.52 -10.19
CA GLU A 119 -20.05 -9.71 -10.83
C GLU A 119 -20.66 -8.46 -11.49
N GLN A 120 -21.83 -8.58 -12.13
CA GLN A 120 -22.57 -7.43 -12.69
C GLN A 120 -22.95 -6.39 -11.62
N ASN A 121 -23.24 -6.80 -10.38
CA ASN A 121 -23.49 -5.88 -9.27
C ASN A 121 -22.25 -5.08 -8.83
N THR A 122 -21.05 -5.51 -9.19
CA THR A 122 -19.78 -4.76 -9.01
C THR A 122 -19.34 -4.02 -10.28
N LEU A 123 -20.08 -4.18 -11.38
CA LEU A 123 -19.68 -3.76 -12.74
C LEU A 123 -20.43 -2.52 -13.25
N SER A 124 -21.03 -1.69 -12.38
CA SER A 124 -21.52 -0.36 -12.80
C SER A 124 -20.39 0.68 -12.95
N HIS A 125 -19.14 0.31 -12.62
CA HIS A 125 -17.98 1.21 -12.66
C HIS A 125 -16.92 0.85 -13.70
N TRP A 126 -17.16 -0.18 -14.52
CA TRP A 126 -16.27 -0.60 -15.61
C TRP A 126 -16.95 -0.36 -16.97
N THR A 127 -17.39 0.86 -17.22
CA THR A 127 -17.81 1.25 -18.55
C THR A 127 -16.59 1.59 -19.41
N ARG A 128 -16.36 0.70 -20.38
CA ARG A 128 -16.25 1.05 -21.80
C ARG A 128 -14.88 1.40 -22.40
N GLU A 129 -13.78 1.12 -21.72
CA GLU A 129 -12.45 1.08 -22.36
C GLU A 129 -11.59 -0.01 -21.72
N ASN A 130 -11.69 -1.25 -22.22
CA ASN A 130 -10.60 -2.24 -22.21
C ASN A 130 -11.06 -3.48 -22.98
N HIS A 131 -10.60 -3.57 -24.23
CA HIS A 131 -10.56 -4.80 -25.04
C HIS A 131 -9.51 -5.77 -24.45
N VAL A 132 -9.71 -6.21 -23.21
CA VAL A 132 -8.78 -7.13 -22.57
C VAL A 132 -9.52 -8.41 -22.21
N ASN A 133 -9.12 -9.48 -22.89
CA ASN A 133 -9.46 -10.89 -22.72
C ASN A 133 -10.81 -11.40 -23.27
N ASP A 134 -10.93 -11.40 -24.61
CA ASP A 134 -11.67 -12.45 -25.33
C ASP A 134 -11.02 -13.86 -25.18
N GLU A 135 -9.85 -13.97 -24.53
CA GLU A 135 -9.13 -15.24 -24.35
C GLU A 135 -9.60 -16.10 -23.14
N CYS A 136 -10.55 -15.63 -22.33
CA CYS A 136 -10.98 -16.37 -21.14
C CYS A 136 -12.19 -17.26 -21.43
N ASP A 137 -11.94 -18.55 -21.69
CA ASP A 137 -12.95 -19.59 -21.93
C ASP A 137 -14.08 -19.60 -20.86
N PHE A 138 -13.78 -19.23 -19.61
CA PHE A 138 -14.75 -19.16 -18.51
C PHE A 138 -15.72 -17.99 -18.65
N TYR A 139 -15.23 -16.81 -19.04
CA TYR A 139 -16.05 -15.60 -19.17
C TYR A 139 -17.04 -15.75 -20.33
N MET A 140 -16.59 -16.33 -21.45
CA MET A 140 -17.47 -16.62 -22.58
C MET A 140 -18.54 -17.66 -22.22
N LEU A 141 -18.18 -18.74 -21.50
CA LEU A 141 -19.15 -19.72 -21.00
C LEU A 141 -20.16 -19.08 -20.02
N ALA A 142 -19.69 -18.20 -19.14
CA ALA A 142 -20.50 -17.44 -18.18
C ALA A 142 -21.55 -16.55 -18.85
N GLN A 143 -21.18 -15.86 -19.93
CA GLN A 143 -22.11 -15.03 -20.70
C GLN A 143 -23.21 -15.86 -21.38
N LEU A 144 -22.87 -17.04 -21.92
CA LEU A 144 -23.80 -17.91 -22.64
C LEU A 144 -24.87 -18.57 -21.76
N VAL A 145 -24.65 -18.66 -20.44
CA VAL A 145 -25.54 -19.37 -19.51
C VAL A 145 -26.58 -18.46 -18.83
N GLN A 146 -26.49 -17.13 -18.95
CA GLN A 146 -27.38 -16.21 -18.22
C GLN A 146 -28.83 -16.17 -18.74
N PRO A 147 -29.85 -16.33 -17.87
CA PRO A 147 -31.19 -15.81 -18.10
C PRO A 147 -31.33 -14.37 -17.59
N ASN A 148 -32.21 -13.57 -18.23
CA ASN A 148 -32.52 -12.19 -17.82
C ASN A 148 -32.89 -12.08 -16.32
N PRO A 149 -32.49 -11.00 -15.61
CA PRO A 149 -32.68 -10.90 -14.17
C PRO A 149 -34.15 -10.65 -13.78
N ASP A 150 -34.74 -11.59 -13.03
CA ASP A 150 -36.02 -11.41 -12.34
C ASP A 150 -35.87 -10.56 -11.05
N PRO A 151 -36.93 -9.86 -10.59
CA PRO A 151 -36.82 -8.79 -9.58
C PRO A 151 -36.66 -9.25 -8.11
N LEU A 152 -36.43 -10.53 -7.83
CA LEU A 152 -36.49 -11.08 -6.46
C LEU A 152 -35.11 -11.13 -5.76
N HIS A 153 -34.38 -10.01 -5.73
CA HIS A 153 -33.03 -9.95 -5.13
C HIS A 153 -32.89 -8.99 -3.93
N LYS A 154 -33.94 -8.85 -3.10
CA LYS A 154 -33.91 -7.99 -1.89
C LYS A 154 -33.30 -8.60 -0.62
N ALA A 155 -32.96 -9.89 -0.61
CA ALA A 155 -32.58 -10.60 0.62
C ALA A 155 -31.07 -10.61 0.94
N LYS A 156 -30.18 -10.21 0.01
CA LYS A 156 -28.72 -10.21 0.21
C LYS A 156 -28.12 -8.85 0.61
N ASP A 157 -28.95 -7.81 0.65
CA ASP A 157 -28.52 -6.44 1.00
C ASP A 157 -28.28 -6.24 2.51
N LEU A 158 -28.84 -7.10 3.37
CA LEU A 158 -28.79 -6.93 4.82
C LEU A 158 -27.38 -6.98 5.45
N TRP A 159 -26.42 -7.68 4.86
CA TRP A 159 -25.03 -7.73 5.38
C TRP A 159 -24.17 -6.56 4.85
N PHE A 160 -24.52 -5.97 3.70
CA PHE A 160 -23.82 -4.82 3.12
C PHE A 160 -24.27 -3.49 3.75
N TYR A 161 -25.56 -3.36 4.06
CA TYR A 161 -26.10 -2.17 4.74
C TYR A 161 -25.60 -2.00 6.19
N SER A 162 -25.24 -3.09 6.88
CA SER A 162 -24.71 -3.03 8.26
C SER A 162 -23.29 -2.45 8.33
N ASN A 163 -22.42 -2.73 7.35
CA ASN A 163 -21.06 -2.18 7.32
C ASN A 163 -20.99 -0.75 6.80
N GLN A 164 -22.00 -0.29 6.06
CA GLN A 164 -22.02 1.06 5.51
C GLN A 164 -22.30 2.12 6.59
N SER A 165 -23.14 1.81 7.58
CA SER A 165 -23.37 2.69 8.73
C SER A 165 -22.14 2.77 9.65
N ILE A 166 -21.43 1.66 9.89
CA ILE A 166 -20.16 1.64 10.64
C ILE A 166 -19.08 2.47 9.92
N TYR A 167 -18.97 2.34 8.60
CA TYR A 167 -18.02 3.11 7.81
C TYR A 167 -18.34 4.61 7.82
N MET A 168 -19.63 4.97 7.74
CA MET A 168 -20.09 6.36 7.82
C MET A 168 -19.82 6.97 9.21
N LEU A 169 -20.11 6.24 10.30
CA LEU A 169 -19.80 6.66 11.67
C LEU A 169 -18.28 6.84 11.89
N ALA A 170 -17.47 5.89 11.41
CA ALA A 170 -16.02 5.96 11.51
C ALA A 170 -15.41 7.14 10.72
N ASN A 171 -16.13 7.69 9.72
CA ASN A 171 -15.69 8.82 8.92
C ASN A 171 -16.09 10.20 9.48
N ILE A 172 -16.97 10.27 10.50
CA ILE A 172 -17.38 11.55 11.12
C ILE A 172 -16.17 12.36 11.62
N PRO A 173 -15.19 11.78 12.37
CA PRO A 173 -14.02 12.53 12.82
C PRO A 173 -13.20 13.09 11.66
N MET A 174 -13.09 12.32 10.57
CA MET A 174 -12.38 12.77 9.37
C MET A 174 -13.10 13.96 8.73
N GLN A 175 -14.43 13.89 8.54
CA GLN A 175 -15.22 14.99 7.99
C GLN A 175 -15.10 16.28 8.82
N LEU A 176 -15.10 16.17 10.15
CA LEU A 176 -14.85 17.30 11.05
C LEU A 176 -13.46 17.90 10.83
N PHE A 177 -12.44 17.05 10.69
CA PHE A 177 -11.08 17.50 10.40
C PHE A 177 -10.99 18.20 9.03
N GLN A 178 -11.70 17.70 8.00
CA GLN A 178 -11.77 18.35 6.69
C GLN A 178 -12.34 19.77 6.80
N TYR A 179 -13.41 19.95 7.58
CA TYR A 179 -14.01 21.27 7.81
C TYR A 179 -13.04 22.23 8.52
N ILE A 180 -12.31 21.74 9.54
CA ILE A 180 -11.29 22.53 10.26
C ILE A 180 -10.18 22.98 9.32
N VAL A 181 -9.67 22.08 8.48
CA VAL A 181 -8.58 22.38 7.52
C VAL A 181 -9.05 23.26 6.36
N ALA A 182 -10.34 23.23 5.99
CA ALA A 182 -10.90 24.07 4.94
C ALA A 182 -10.93 25.56 5.29
N ASN A 183 -10.82 25.91 6.58
CA ASN A 183 -10.72 27.30 7.01
C ASN A 183 -9.38 27.92 6.55
N THR A 184 -9.43 29.06 5.84
CA THR A 184 -8.26 29.74 5.27
C THR A 184 -7.20 30.10 6.30
N PHE A 185 -7.62 30.55 7.49
CA PHE A 185 -6.71 30.88 8.59
C PHE A 185 -5.95 29.66 9.09
N VAL A 186 -6.69 28.57 9.35
CA VAL A 186 -6.13 27.32 9.86
C VAL A 186 -5.21 26.69 8.82
N ASN A 187 -5.63 26.68 7.55
CA ASN A 187 -4.83 26.17 6.45
C ASN A 187 -3.48 26.90 6.35
N SER A 188 -3.45 28.23 6.49
CA SER A 188 -2.20 29.00 6.47
C SER A 188 -1.20 28.57 7.55
N ILE A 189 -1.68 28.15 8.72
CA ILE A 189 -0.83 27.71 9.83
C ILE A 189 -0.42 26.25 9.66
N ILE A 190 -1.38 25.39 9.30
CA ILE A 190 -1.23 23.94 9.28
C ILE A 190 -0.47 23.47 8.03
N THR A 191 -0.42 24.25 6.94
CA THR A 191 0.29 23.88 5.69
C THR A 191 1.75 23.43 5.88
N HIS A 192 2.45 23.99 6.87
CA HIS A 192 3.84 23.65 7.17
C HIS A 192 4.02 22.46 8.12
N THR A 193 2.93 21.91 8.68
CA THR A 193 3.00 20.82 9.67
C THR A 193 2.99 19.45 9.02
N VAL A 194 3.53 18.46 9.73
CA VAL A 194 3.59 17.07 9.27
C VAL A 194 2.18 16.47 9.15
N ILE A 195 1.24 16.93 9.98
CA ILE A 195 -0.17 16.50 9.96
C ILE A 195 -0.87 16.88 8.65
N TYR A 196 -0.65 18.08 8.13
CA TYR A 196 -1.29 18.51 6.89
C TYR A 196 -0.82 17.69 5.69
N LYS A 197 0.49 17.51 5.60
CA LYS A 197 1.10 16.66 4.58
C LYS A 197 0.55 15.25 4.66
N HIS A 198 0.43 14.71 5.88
CA HIS A 198 -0.18 13.40 6.12
C HIS A 198 -1.65 13.34 5.68
N TYR A 199 -2.44 14.36 6.01
CA TYR A 199 -3.84 14.44 5.59
C TYR A 199 -3.99 14.42 4.07
N LYS A 200 -3.14 15.16 3.34
CA LYS A 200 -3.14 15.12 1.88
C LYS A 200 -2.75 13.75 1.33
N GLU A 201 -1.73 13.11 1.90
CA GLU A 201 -1.34 11.73 1.58
C GLU A 201 -2.52 10.76 1.83
N TRP A 202 -3.18 10.88 2.97
CA TRP A 202 -4.32 10.04 3.36
C TRP A 202 -5.50 10.18 2.39
N GLN A 203 -5.86 11.40 1.98
CA GLN A 203 -6.93 11.64 1.00
C GLN A 203 -6.66 10.95 -0.34
N THR A 204 -5.42 10.97 -0.83
CA THR A 204 -5.08 10.30 -2.10
C THR A 204 -5.22 8.79 -2.03
N ILE A 205 -4.90 8.20 -0.87
CA ILE A 205 -5.02 6.75 -0.64
C ILE A 205 -6.51 6.37 -0.55
N ASP A 206 -7.31 7.15 0.16
CA ASP A 206 -8.76 6.92 0.30
C ASP A 206 -9.47 6.99 -1.07
N ALA A 207 -9.13 7.98 -1.90
CA ALA A 207 -9.68 8.13 -3.25
C ALA A 207 -9.37 6.93 -4.18
N THR A 208 -8.27 6.21 -3.95
CA THR A 208 -7.88 5.06 -4.77
C THR A 208 -8.64 3.78 -4.37
N CYS A 209 -9.33 3.76 -3.21
CA CYS A 209 -10.15 2.67 -2.66
C CYS A 209 -9.47 1.28 -2.54
N SER A 210 -8.19 1.16 -2.91
CA SER A 210 -7.45 -0.11 -3.00
C SER A 210 -6.81 -0.58 -1.70
N ARG A 211 -6.85 0.23 -0.63
CA ARG A 211 -6.13 -0.02 0.63
C ARG A 211 -6.99 0.26 1.88
N LEU A 212 -8.28 0.01 1.76
CA LEU A 212 -9.25 0.30 2.81
C LEU A 212 -8.95 -0.50 4.10
N THR A 213 -8.39 -1.71 4.00
CA THR A 213 -8.02 -2.51 5.18
C THR A 213 -6.89 -1.88 5.98
N ASN A 214 -5.91 -1.25 5.33
CA ASN A 214 -4.80 -0.60 6.02
C ASN A 214 -5.30 0.61 6.82
N ILE A 215 -6.22 1.37 6.24
CA ILE A 215 -6.87 2.50 6.90
C ILE A 215 -7.69 2.02 8.10
N MET A 216 -8.42 0.91 7.97
CA MET A 216 -9.17 0.33 9.08
C MET A 216 -8.27 -0.13 10.22
N ILE A 217 -7.16 -0.78 9.90
CA ILE A 217 -6.17 -1.20 10.90
C ILE A 217 -5.51 0.02 11.55
N ASP A 218 -5.16 1.04 10.79
CA ASP A 218 -4.60 2.29 11.32
C ASP A 218 -5.55 2.98 12.31
N ARG A 219 -6.85 3.04 11.99
CA ARG A 219 -7.89 3.55 12.90
C ARG A 219 -8.06 2.67 14.14
N ALA A 220 -8.10 1.35 13.98
CA ALA A 220 -8.20 0.43 15.11
C ALA A 220 -6.99 0.58 16.05
N LEU A 221 -5.77 0.65 15.52
CA LEU A 221 -4.55 0.89 16.31
C LEU A 221 -4.58 2.24 17.02
N GLY A 222 -5.07 3.29 16.34
CA GLY A 222 -5.18 4.63 16.93
C GLY A 222 -6.17 4.68 18.10
N ILE A 223 -7.33 4.02 17.95
CA ILE A 223 -8.33 3.91 19.02
C ILE A 223 -7.80 3.06 20.19
N ILE A 224 -7.12 1.95 19.91
CA ILE A 224 -6.49 1.13 20.96
C ILE A 224 -5.47 1.95 21.74
N LEU A 225 -4.58 2.68 21.05
CA LEU A 225 -3.61 3.54 21.72
C LEU A 225 -4.30 4.64 22.53
N MET A 226 -5.32 5.27 21.96
CA MET A 226 -6.12 6.30 22.65
C MET A 226 -6.72 5.73 23.95
N LEU A 227 -7.36 4.57 23.89
CA LEU A 227 -7.93 3.92 25.07
C LEU A 227 -6.85 3.61 26.11
N ILE A 228 -5.70 3.06 25.70
CA ILE A 228 -4.58 2.80 26.61
C ILE A 228 -4.10 4.10 27.29
N LEU A 229 -3.92 5.18 26.52
CA LEU A 229 -3.47 6.47 27.04
C LEU A 229 -4.46 7.08 28.04
N PHE A 230 -5.76 7.02 27.78
CA PHE A 230 -6.78 7.60 28.66
C PHE A 230 -7.14 6.71 29.87
N THR A 231 -6.94 5.39 29.77
CA THR A 231 -7.33 4.46 30.85
C THR A 231 -6.17 4.10 31.78
N PHE A 232 -4.97 3.89 31.23
CA PHE A 232 -3.83 3.38 31.99
C PHE A 232 -2.95 4.50 32.55
N VAL A 233 -2.92 5.65 31.90
CA VAL A 233 -2.10 6.79 32.32
C VAL A 233 -3.00 7.83 32.99
N SER A 234 -2.92 7.94 34.31
CA SER A 234 -3.78 8.85 35.10
C SER A 234 -3.68 10.30 34.65
N HIS A 235 -2.48 10.73 34.22
CA HIS A 235 -2.22 12.06 33.66
C HIS A 235 -1.24 11.94 32.48
N PRO A 236 -1.74 11.70 31.25
CA PRO A 236 -0.90 11.41 30.10
C PRO A 236 0.05 12.56 29.75
N GLY A 237 -0.34 13.81 30.03
CA GLY A 237 0.53 14.97 29.82
C GLY A 237 1.72 15.08 30.78
N ASP A 238 1.68 14.46 31.96
CA ASP A 238 2.79 14.50 32.93
C ASP A 238 4.03 13.77 32.39
N PHE A 239 3.82 12.79 31.51
CA PHE A 239 4.89 12.06 30.86
C PHE A 239 5.79 12.97 30.01
N LEU A 240 5.22 13.95 29.30
CA LEU A 240 6.00 14.90 28.51
C LEU A 240 6.83 15.83 29.38
N ILE A 241 6.30 16.24 30.54
CA ILE A 241 6.99 17.10 31.50
C ILE A 241 8.17 16.34 32.12
N GLN A 242 7.96 15.07 32.48
CA GLN A 242 9.04 14.22 32.96
C GLN A 242 10.13 14.05 31.89
N ILE A 243 9.74 13.80 30.63
CA ILE A 243 10.70 13.72 29.52
C ILE A 243 11.44 15.05 29.32
N SER A 244 10.75 16.18 29.39
CA SER A 244 11.39 17.49 29.18
C SER A 244 12.46 17.77 30.25
N HIS A 245 12.18 17.46 31.53
CA HIS A 245 13.17 17.56 32.60
C HIS A 245 14.34 16.60 32.40
N ILE A 246 14.11 15.37 31.92
CA ILE A 246 15.18 14.43 31.60
C ILE A 246 16.06 15.01 30.47
N ILE A 247 15.47 15.58 29.41
CA ILE A 247 16.22 16.20 28.30
C ILE A 247 17.07 17.37 28.83
N ILE A 248 16.51 18.23 29.68
CA ILE A 248 17.22 19.34 30.31
C ILE A 248 18.43 18.82 31.11
N GLN A 249 18.24 17.79 31.93
CA GLN A 249 19.31 17.17 32.71
C GLN A 249 20.42 16.58 31.82
N GLN A 250 20.05 15.94 30.71
CA GLN A 250 21.03 15.40 29.75
C GLN A 250 21.83 16.53 29.06
N LEU A 251 21.20 17.66 28.76
CA LEU A 251 21.92 18.83 28.23
C LEU A 251 22.89 19.42 29.26
N TYR A 252 22.51 19.52 30.54
CA TYR A 252 23.44 19.93 31.60
C TYR A 252 24.60 18.96 31.77
N SER A 253 24.33 17.65 31.71
CA SER A 253 25.36 16.61 31.76
C SER A 253 26.35 16.77 30.60
N LEU A 254 25.85 17.02 29.38
CA LEU A 254 26.67 17.28 28.21
C LEU A 254 27.56 18.52 28.38
N LEU A 255 27.00 19.63 28.90
CA LEU A 255 27.79 20.83 29.19
C LEU A 255 28.85 20.57 30.27
N LYS A 256 28.55 19.78 31.29
CA LYS A 256 29.51 19.39 32.33
C LYS A 256 30.67 18.56 31.76
N VAL A 257 30.40 17.71 30.76
CA VAL A 257 31.46 16.98 30.04
C VAL A 257 32.33 17.94 29.23
N LEU A 258 31.75 18.97 28.61
CA LEU A 258 32.51 20.00 27.90
C LEU A 258 33.35 20.88 28.85
N GLU A 259 32.91 21.06 30.09
CA GLU A 259 33.67 21.75 31.15
C GLU A 259 34.94 21.00 31.56
N GLY A 260 34.85 19.67 31.71
CA GLY A 260 35.93 18.81 32.22
C GLY A 260 37.05 18.43 31.24
N SER A 261 37.10 19.02 30.03
CA SER A 261 37.93 18.61 28.88
C SER A 261 37.41 17.37 28.16
N PRO A 262 36.62 17.53 27.08
CA PRO A 262 36.09 16.40 26.32
C PRO A 262 37.23 15.67 25.60
N ILE A 263 37.31 14.34 25.78
CA ILE A 263 38.27 13.46 25.07
C ILE A 263 39.75 13.85 25.35
N GLY A 264 40.02 14.61 26.42
CA GLY A 264 41.36 15.10 26.74
C GLY A 264 41.84 16.28 25.89
N LEU A 265 40.96 16.89 25.07
CA LEU A 265 41.29 18.05 24.26
C LEU A 265 41.26 19.32 25.13
N LYS A 266 42.43 19.92 25.35
CA LYS A 266 42.55 21.15 26.16
C LYS A 266 41.94 22.34 25.42
N LEU A 267 40.68 22.64 25.75
CA LEU A 267 39.96 23.80 25.24
C LEU A 267 40.53 25.10 25.83
N ASN A 268 40.37 26.21 25.11
CA ASN A 268 40.64 27.54 25.65
C ASN A 268 39.71 27.83 26.84
N ILE A 269 40.26 27.96 28.04
CA ILE A 269 39.51 28.04 29.30
C ILE A 269 38.54 29.23 29.31
N HIS A 270 38.98 30.42 28.87
CA HIS A 270 38.15 31.61 28.91
C HIS A 270 36.96 31.50 27.95
N LEU A 271 37.21 31.04 26.72
CA LEU A 271 36.14 30.86 25.74
C LEU A 271 35.19 29.71 26.13
N ASN A 272 35.73 28.62 26.68
CA ASN A 272 34.95 27.50 27.16
C ASN A 272 33.97 27.94 28.25
N ASN A 273 34.45 28.66 29.27
CA ASN A 273 33.62 29.17 30.36
C ASN A 273 32.54 30.13 29.85
N PHE A 274 32.89 31.03 28.92
CA PHE A 274 31.90 31.91 28.29
C PHE A 274 30.78 31.14 27.57
N PHE A 275 31.11 30.10 26.80
CA PHE A 275 30.10 29.26 26.16
C PHE A 275 29.28 28.48 27.17
N LEU A 276 29.90 27.91 28.20
CA LEU A 276 29.19 27.20 29.26
C LEU A 276 28.16 28.12 29.92
N ASP A 277 28.54 29.33 30.29
CA ASP A 277 27.63 30.29 30.93
C ASP A 277 26.48 30.67 29.99
N CYS A 278 26.78 30.95 28.71
CA CYS A 278 25.77 31.28 27.71
C CYS A 278 24.77 30.14 27.47
N PHE A 279 25.26 28.90 27.29
CA PHE A 279 24.39 27.75 27.06
C PHE A 279 23.64 27.33 28.32
N LYS A 280 24.26 27.38 29.51
CA LYS A 280 23.57 27.13 30.79
C LYS A 280 22.42 28.12 30.97
N TYR A 281 22.67 29.41 30.78
CA TYR A 281 21.61 30.44 30.86
C TYR A 281 20.47 30.19 29.86
N HIS A 282 20.77 29.78 28.63
CA HIS A 282 19.73 29.48 27.64
C HIS A 282 18.92 28.23 27.99
N ILE A 283 19.55 27.21 28.58
CA ILE A 283 18.84 26.02 29.10
C ILE A 283 17.91 26.42 30.25
N GLU A 284 18.35 27.27 31.17
CA GLU A 284 17.52 27.78 32.27
C GLU A 284 16.32 28.54 31.74
N LEU A 285 16.54 29.44 30.78
CA LEU A 285 15.47 30.18 30.12
C LEU A 285 14.46 29.25 29.43
N TRP A 286 14.93 28.20 28.77
CA TRP A 286 14.06 27.19 28.17
C TRP A 286 13.29 26.38 29.22
N SER A 287 13.92 26.03 30.35
CA SER A 287 13.24 25.37 31.47
C SER A 287 12.11 26.25 32.01
N THR A 288 12.38 27.52 32.30
CA THR A 288 11.35 28.45 32.78
C THR A 288 10.23 28.64 31.75
N PHE A 289 10.56 28.67 30.47
CA PHE A 289 9.56 28.72 29.40
C PHE A 289 8.69 27.46 29.38
N LEU A 290 9.28 26.27 29.51
CA LEU A 290 8.54 25.00 29.59
C LEU A 290 7.61 24.95 30.80
N ASP A 291 8.08 25.40 31.97
CA ASP A 291 7.27 25.48 33.19
C ASP A 291 6.07 26.42 32.99
N LEU A 292 6.25 27.53 32.26
CA LEU A 292 5.17 28.47 31.93
C LEU A 292 4.12 27.87 30.98
N ILE A 293 4.54 27.09 29.98
CA ILE A 293 3.64 26.50 28.98
C ILE A 293 3.12 25.10 29.37
N GLU A 294 3.55 24.58 30.52
CA GLU A 294 3.13 23.28 31.06
C GLU A 294 1.63 22.98 30.92
N PRO A 295 0.69 23.86 31.33
CA PRO A 295 -0.75 23.58 31.20
C PRO A 295 -1.19 23.42 29.74
N ILE A 296 -0.57 24.16 28.82
CA ILE A 296 -0.85 24.07 27.38
C ILE A 296 -0.31 22.76 26.83
N VAL A 297 0.92 22.36 27.21
CA VAL A 297 1.54 21.09 26.78
C VAL A 297 0.69 19.90 27.23
N ARG A 298 0.16 19.94 28.46
CA ARG A 298 -0.75 18.90 28.96
C ARG A 298 -2.03 18.79 28.13
N GLN A 299 -2.63 19.93 27.74
CA GLN A 299 -3.80 19.95 26.87
C GLN A 299 -3.50 19.44 25.45
N VAL A 300 -2.34 19.82 24.88
CA VAL A 300 -1.91 19.35 23.56
C VAL A 300 -1.76 17.82 23.57
N PHE A 301 -1.19 17.22 24.61
CA PHE A 301 -1.04 15.76 24.66
C PHE A 301 -2.38 15.02 24.73
N LEU A 302 -3.35 15.56 25.49
CA LEU A 302 -4.71 15.02 25.49
C LEU A 302 -5.35 15.11 24.10
N ALA A 303 -5.10 16.21 23.37
CA ALA A 303 -5.53 16.33 21.98
C ALA A 303 -4.86 15.25 21.10
N ILE A 304 -3.54 15.01 21.21
CA ILE A 304 -2.85 13.93 20.48
C ILE A 304 -3.51 12.57 20.76
N GLY A 305 -3.87 12.28 22.01
CA GLY A 305 -4.65 11.10 22.36
C GLY A 305 -5.97 11.04 21.61
N ALA A 306 -6.78 12.10 21.68
CA ALA A 306 -8.09 12.19 21.03
C ALA A 306 -8.03 12.08 19.49
N PHE A 307 -6.96 12.57 18.87
CA PHE A 307 -6.70 12.42 17.43
C PHE A 307 -6.47 10.95 17.00
N GLY A 308 -6.36 10.02 17.96
CA GLY A 308 -6.39 8.58 17.70
C GLY A 308 -7.64 8.09 16.97
N CYS A 309 -8.76 8.81 17.08
CA CYS A 309 -9.97 8.54 16.31
C CYS A 309 -9.76 8.66 14.78
N LEU A 310 -8.79 9.46 14.32
CA LEU A 310 -8.45 9.56 12.89
C LEU A 310 -7.54 8.42 12.41
N GLY A 311 -6.70 7.90 13.30
CA GLY A 311 -5.73 6.85 13.02
C GLY A 311 -4.43 6.99 13.81
N PHE A 312 -3.73 5.88 13.99
CA PHE A 312 -2.42 5.86 14.66
C PHE A 312 -1.39 6.68 13.88
N THR A 313 -1.45 6.67 12.55
CA THR A 313 -0.58 7.50 11.71
C THR A 313 -0.75 9.00 11.93
N TYR A 314 -1.96 9.46 12.29
CA TYR A 314 -2.20 10.86 12.68
C TYR A 314 -1.55 11.20 14.03
N GLN A 315 -1.60 10.28 15.00
CA GLN A 315 -0.93 10.45 16.29
C GLN A 315 0.59 10.54 16.12
N ILE A 316 1.19 9.72 15.25
CA ILE A 316 2.63 9.80 14.92
C ILE A 316 2.97 11.14 14.25
N ALA A 317 2.13 11.63 13.34
CA ALA A 317 2.35 12.92 12.69
C ALA A 317 2.34 14.08 13.71
N LEU A 318 1.38 14.09 14.63
CA LEU A 318 1.31 15.04 15.74
C LEU A 318 2.51 14.94 16.69
N LEU A 319 2.95 13.72 17.01
CA LEU A 319 4.12 13.49 17.85
C LEU A 319 5.40 14.02 17.17
N ALA A 320 5.54 13.85 15.86
CA ALA A 320 6.66 14.40 15.11
C ALA A 320 6.69 15.94 15.14
N ASP A 321 5.53 16.59 14.98
CA ASP A 321 5.40 18.05 15.11
C ASP A 321 5.79 18.50 16.53
N LEU A 322 5.34 17.79 17.58
CA LEU A 322 5.69 18.07 18.96
C LEU A 322 7.20 17.93 19.23
N ILE A 323 7.84 16.86 18.75
CA ILE A 323 9.29 16.65 18.86
C ILE A 323 10.04 17.80 18.18
N SER A 324 9.56 18.28 17.03
CA SER A 324 10.17 19.41 16.33
C SER A 324 10.08 20.71 17.14
N ILE A 325 8.95 20.97 17.80
CA ILE A 325 8.77 22.14 18.68
C ILE A 325 9.68 22.03 19.90
N VAL A 326 9.69 20.89 20.58
CA VAL A 326 10.54 20.67 21.76
C VAL A 326 12.02 20.78 21.38
N GLY A 327 12.43 20.27 20.21
CA GLY A 327 13.80 20.34 19.72
C GLY A 327 14.28 21.72 19.25
N LEU A 328 13.46 22.76 19.37
CA LEU A 328 13.79 24.11 18.91
C LEU A 328 15.02 24.70 19.62
N HIS A 329 15.12 24.55 20.95
CA HIS A 329 16.27 25.05 21.72
C HIS A 329 17.60 24.42 21.26
N ALA A 330 17.62 23.11 20.99
CA ALA A 330 18.79 22.42 20.44
C ALA A 330 19.13 22.91 19.02
N HIS A 331 18.12 23.24 18.20
CA HIS A 331 18.34 23.86 16.90
C HIS A 331 18.96 25.26 17.03
N CYS A 332 18.55 26.07 18.00
CA CYS A 332 19.15 27.37 18.27
C CYS A 332 20.64 27.24 18.61
N PHE A 333 21.03 26.28 19.47
CA PHE A 333 22.44 26.02 19.79
C PHE A 333 23.28 25.63 18.58
N TYR A 334 22.74 24.78 17.72
CA TYR A 334 23.38 24.44 16.46
C TYR A 334 23.56 25.67 15.56
N VAL A 335 22.54 26.53 15.44
CA VAL A 335 22.65 27.75 14.63
C VAL A 335 23.72 28.70 15.17
N TYR A 336 23.76 28.94 16.49
CA TYR A 336 24.75 29.81 17.12
C TYR A 336 26.18 29.33 16.86
N THR A 337 26.44 28.05 17.13
CA THR A 337 27.78 27.48 16.93
C THR A 337 28.16 27.34 15.47
N LYS A 338 27.21 27.04 14.58
CA LYS A 338 27.43 27.02 13.12
C LYS A 338 27.82 28.40 12.60
N VAL A 339 27.11 29.45 13.00
CA VAL A 339 27.41 30.82 12.57
C VAL A 339 28.80 31.22 13.05
N LEU A 340 29.10 30.95 14.33
CA LEU A 340 30.41 31.27 14.90
C LEU A 340 31.55 30.51 14.20
N ASN A 341 31.43 29.20 14.04
CA ASN A 341 32.40 28.39 13.32
C ASN A 341 32.60 28.88 11.86
N ASN A 342 31.53 29.27 11.17
CA ASN A 342 31.63 29.83 9.83
C ASN A 342 32.37 31.18 9.80
N VAL A 343 32.15 32.04 10.78
CA VAL A 343 32.86 33.32 10.91
C VAL A 343 34.34 33.06 11.16
N GLU A 344 34.70 32.14 12.05
CA GLU A 344 36.09 31.81 12.36
C GLU A 344 36.82 31.17 11.17
N VAL A 345 36.20 30.20 10.48
CA VAL A 345 36.80 29.57 9.28
C VAL A 345 37.04 30.62 8.19
N LYS A 346 36.07 31.50 7.93
CA LYS A 346 36.25 32.59 6.95
C LYS A 346 37.32 33.58 7.41
N GLY A 347 37.33 33.94 8.69
CA GLY A 347 38.32 34.82 9.30
C GLY A 347 39.74 34.27 9.17
N LEU A 348 39.94 33.00 9.53
CA LEU A 348 41.21 32.28 9.36
C LEU A 348 41.64 32.22 7.90
N THR A 349 40.70 31.93 6.98
CA THR A 349 41.00 31.85 5.55
C THR A 349 41.49 33.20 5.01
N VAL A 350 40.84 34.30 5.38
CA VAL A 350 41.24 35.65 4.95
C VAL A 350 42.56 36.06 5.57
N LEU A 351 42.72 35.90 6.89
CA LEU A 351 43.94 36.25 7.60
C LEU A 351 45.14 35.43 7.12
N TRP A 352 44.94 34.15 6.80
CA TRP A 352 45.98 33.31 6.21
C TRP A 352 46.50 33.87 4.89
N GLN A 353 45.62 34.41 4.03
CA GLN A 353 46.07 35.08 2.80
C GLN A 353 46.87 36.34 3.12
N VAL A 354 46.41 37.17 4.07
CA VAL A 354 47.11 38.40 4.47
C VAL A 354 48.49 38.10 5.05
N VAL A 355 48.61 37.07 5.90
CA VAL A 355 49.89 36.62 6.48
C VAL A 355 50.87 36.13 5.40
N ARG A 356 50.37 35.61 4.27
CA ARG A 356 51.18 35.24 3.10
C ARG A 356 51.49 36.40 2.15
N GLY A 357 51.01 37.61 2.44
CA GLY A 357 51.16 38.76 1.53
C GLY A 357 50.21 38.73 0.34
N ASN A 358 49.10 37.99 0.43
CA ASN A 358 48.13 37.83 -0.65
C ASN A 358 46.81 38.55 -0.31
N ARG A 359 46.15 39.09 -1.34
CA ARG A 359 44.82 39.73 -1.25
C ARG A 359 43.88 39.10 -2.27
N TYR A 360 42.63 38.85 -1.86
CA TYR A 360 41.58 38.49 -2.81
C TYR A 360 41.07 39.72 -3.55
N ASN A 361 41.21 39.72 -4.87
CA ASN A 361 40.70 40.78 -5.74
C ASN A 361 39.28 40.43 -6.19
N ILE A 362 38.28 41.13 -5.65
CA ILE A 362 36.85 40.92 -5.94
C ILE A 362 36.54 41.22 -7.42
N LEU A 363 37.22 42.22 -8.01
CA LEU A 363 36.98 42.65 -9.41
C LEU A 363 37.49 41.63 -10.42
N ARG A 364 38.57 40.92 -10.08
CA ARG A 364 39.22 39.92 -10.95
C ARG A 364 38.99 38.48 -10.51
N ASN A 365 38.21 38.28 -9.44
CA ASN A 365 37.87 36.99 -8.84
C ASN A 365 39.09 36.06 -8.63
N ARG A 366 40.25 36.61 -8.22
CA ARG A 366 41.50 35.87 -8.05
C ARG A 366 42.32 36.37 -6.86
N ILE A 367 43.22 35.52 -6.35
CA ILE A 367 44.18 35.86 -5.30
C ILE A 367 45.41 36.49 -5.97
N GLU A 368 45.82 37.67 -5.51
CA GLU A 368 46.97 38.41 -6.04
C GLU A 368 47.93 38.75 -4.90
N ALA A 369 49.23 38.81 -5.19
CA ALA A 369 50.22 39.34 -4.25
C ALA A 369 49.93 40.83 -3.98
N HIS A 370 50.00 41.23 -2.73
CA HIS A 370 49.79 42.60 -2.29
C HIS A 370 50.86 43.00 -1.27
N ASN A 371 51.46 44.18 -1.48
CA ASN A 371 52.51 44.69 -0.61
C ASN A 371 51.88 45.34 0.64
N TYR A 372 51.58 44.52 1.64
CA TYR A 372 51.14 44.99 2.95
C TYR A 372 52.28 45.68 3.70
N MET A 373 51.95 46.70 4.51
CA MET A 373 52.93 47.29 5.41
C MET A 373 53.28 46.31 6.54
N ASN A 374 54.52 46.36 7.04
CA ASN A 374 54.98 45.50 8.15
C ASN A 374 54.03 45.54 9.37
N ARG A 375 53.48 46.71 9.71
CA ARG A 375 52.51 46.86 10.81
C ARG A 375 51.21 46.10 10.57
N GLN A 376 50.71 46.08 9.33
CA GLN A 376 49.49 45.36 8.96
C GLN A 376 49.71 43.85 9.02
N LEU A 377 50.86 43.38 8.53
CA LEU A 377 51.22 41.97 8.57
C LEU A 377 51.37 41.47 10.02
N TYR A 378 52.00 42.27 10.88
CA TYR A 378 52.13 41.97 12.30
C TYR A 378 50.76 41.85 12.99
N LEU A 379 49.87 42.81 12.76
CA LEU A 379 48.51 42.79 13.31
C LEU A 379 47.70 41.59 12.80
N ALA A 380 47.78 41.28 11.50
CA ALA A 380 47.13 40.12 10.91
C ALA A 380 47.64 38.81 11.52
N THR A 381 48.93 38.71 11.82
CA THR A 381 49.55 37.54 12.45
C THR A 381 49.05 37.35 13.89
N ILE A 382 48.91 38.43 14.67
CA ILE A 382 48.33 38.38 16.02
C ILE A 382 46.89 37.90 15.98
N PHE A 383 46.05 38.49 15.12
CA PHE A 383 44.65 38.06 15.01
C PHE A 383 44.52 36.63 14.47
N PHE A 384 45.36 36.26 13.50
CA PHE A 384 45.39 34.89 12.97
C PHE A 384 45.70 33.90 14.08
N SER A 385 46.76 34.15 14.86
CA SER A 385 47.14 33.29 15.98
C SER A 385 46.06 33.23 17.05
N ALA A 386 45.43 34.36 17.39
CA ALA A 386 44.36 34.42 18.37
C ALA A 386 43.15 33.58 17.96
N ILE A 387 42.64 33.75 16.73
CA ILE A 387 41.51 32.97 16.23
C ILE A 387 41.90 31.49 16.08
N LEU A 388 43.12 31.19 15.64
CA LEU A 388 43.61 29.82 15.49
C LEU A 388 43.62 29.06 16.83
N PHE A 389 43.95 29.74 17.94
CA PHE A 389 43.92 29.14 19.27
C PHE A 389 42.51 29.05 19.89
N LEU A 390 41.56 29.86 19.42
CA LEU A 390 40.14 29.80 19.85
C LEU A 390 39.34 28.75 19.06
N PHE A 391 39.71 28.53 17.80
CA PHE A 391 39.01 27.66 16.85
C PHE A 391 38.78 26.22 17.32
N PRO A 392 39.72 25.52 18.00
CA PRO A 392 39.46 24.17 18.49
C PRO A 392 38.27 24.12 19.46
N THR A 393 38.10 25.16 20.29
CA THR A 393 36.97 25.23 21.21
C THR A 393 35.65 25.35 20.47
N THR A 394 35.53 26.31 19.55
CA THR A 394 34.28 26.51 18.78
C THR A 394 33.95 25.30 17.91
N LEU A 395 34.95 24.64 17.34
CA LEU A 395 34.79 23.43 16.53
C LEU A 395 34.18 22.30 17.35
N VAL A 396 34.67 22.06 18.57
CA VAL A 396 34.10 21.02 19.46
C VAL A 396 32.63 21.30 19.76
N TYR A 397 32.29 22.53 20.16
CA TYR A 397 30.91 22.91 20.42
C TYR A 397 30.02 22.77 19.19
N TYR A 398 30.51 23.18 18.01
CA TYR A 398 29.80 22.99 16.75
C TYR A 398 29.53 21.52 16.46
N VAL A 399 30.52 20.64 16.60
CA VAL A 399 30.37 19.19 16.35
C VAL A 399 29.35 18.59 17.32
N VAL A 400 29.43 18.92 18.61
CA VAL A 400 28.48 18.40 19.63
C VAL A 400 27.04 18.83 19.35
N PHE A 401 26.78 20.09 19.03
CA PHE A 401 25.40 20.50 18.72
C PHE A 401 24.95 20.07 17.32
N ALA A 402 25.88 19.90 16.37
CA ALA A 402 25.57 19.32 15.08
C ALA A 402 25.14 17.84 15.20
N THR A 403 25.79 17.06 16.07
CA THR A 403 25.40 15.66 16.32
C THR A 403 24.04 15.57 16.99
N LEU A 404 23.74 16.44 17.97
CA LEU A 404 22.40 16.55 18.55
C LEU A 404 21.34 16.89 17.50
N LYS A 405 21.60 17.87 16.63
CA LYS A 405 20.68 18.23 15.56
C LYS A 405 20.48 17.08 14.57
N ALA A 406 21.55 16.39 14.20
CA ALA A 406 21.49 15.22 13.32
C ALA A 406 20.66 14.10 13.94
N LEU A 407 20.81 13.85 15.25
CA LEU A 407 20.02 12.86 15.99
C LEU A 407 18.52 13.22 15.98
N THR A 408 18.15 14.47 16.26
CA THR A 408 16.75 14.91 16.18
C THR A 408 16.19 14.81 14.75
N CYS A 409 16.98 15.15 13.72
CA CYS A 409 16.55 14.96 12.33
C CYS A 409 16.36 13.47 12.00
N ALA A 410 17.26 12.60 12.48
CA ALA A 410 17.16 11.16 12.27
C ALA A 410 15.91 10.57 12.94
N THR A 411 15.58 10.97 14.18
CA THR A 411 14.36 10.48 14.86
C THR A 411 13.10 10.89 14.08
N LEU A 412 13.01 12.14 13.63
CA LEU A 412 11.88 12.61 12.81
C LEU A 412 11.77 11.83 11.48
N ALA A 413 12.90 11.57 10.81
CA ALA A 413 12.92 10.79 9.58
C ALA A 413 12.50 9.33 9.79
N ILE A 414 12.92 8.70 10.89
CA ILE A 414 12.51 7.34 11.27
C ILE A 414 11.00 7.30 11.53
N LEU A 415 10.45 8.28 12.26
CA LEU A 415 9.01 8.39 12.51
C LEU A 415 8.22 8.56 11.20
N GLU A 416 8.67 9.43 10.29
CA GLU A 416 8.02 9.62 8.99
C GLU A 416 8.09 8.34 8.14
N GLY A 417 9.24 7.66 8.13
CA GLY A 417 9.43 6.38 7.45
C GLY A 417 8.51 5.28 7.99
N PHE A 418 8.42 5.15 9.31
CA PHE A 418 7.54 4.19 9.99
C PHE A 418 6.07 4.46 9.66
N ARG A 419 5.63 5.72 9.75
CA ARG A 419 4.26 6.15 9.41
C ARG A 419 3.88 5.75 7.98
N ARG A 420 4.74 6.07 7.00
CA ARG A 420 4.48 5.74 5.59
C ARG A 420 4.48 4.23 5.34
N LYS A 421 5.36 3.48 6.02
CA LYS A 421 5.37 2.02 5.94
C LYS A 421 4.04 1.46 6.43
N LEU A 422 3.51 1.90 7.57
CA LEU A 422 2.24 1.40 8.10
C LEU A 422 1.08 1.49 7.09
N LEU A 423 0.99 2.59 6.34
CA LEU A 423 -0.05 2.78 5.31
C LEU A 423 0.20 2.00 4.01
N THR A 424 1.45 1.69 3.69
CA THR A 424 1.85 1.05 2.42
C THR A 424 2.05 -0.45 2.52
N LEU A 425 2.04 -1.03 3.72
CA LEU A 425 2.18 -2.48 3.91
C LEU A 425 1.05 -3.25 3.19
N PRO A 426 1.35 -4.32 2.45
CA PRO A 426 0.33 -5.15 1.80
C PRO A 426 -0.33 -6.08 2.84
N ILE A 427 -1.01 -5.50 3.84
CA ILE A 427 -1.62 -6.25 4.93
C ILE A 427 -2.72 -7.17 4.39
N GLU A 428 -3.40 -6.77 3.31
CA GLU A 428 -4.38 -7.61 2.61
C GLU A 428 -3.76 -8.92 2.12
N VAL A 429 -2.58 -8.85 1.51
CA VAL A 429 -1.86 -10.03 1.01
C VAL A 429 -1.41 -10.90 2.17
N PHE A 430 -0.94 -10.30 3.27
CA PHE A 430 -0.55 -11.04 4.47
C PHE A 430 -1.76 -11.73 5.14
N LEU A 431 -2.90 -11.04 5.26
CA LEU A 431 -4.16 -11.61 5.76
C LEU A 431 -4.66 -12.75 4.86
N LYS A 432 -4.58 -12.58 3.54
CA LYS A 432 -4.91 -13.62 2.55
C LYS A 432 -3.97 -14.82 2.67
N TYR A 433 -2.67 -14.59 2.84
CA TYR A 433 -1.65 -15.62 3.04
C TYR A 433 -1.85 -16.41 4.35
N MET A 434 -2.11 -15.71 5.45
CA MET A 434 -2.43 -16.32 6.75
C MET A 434 -3.69 -17.18 6.68
N LYS A 435 -4.65 -16.83 5.81
CA LYS A 435 -5.86 -17.61 5.56
C LYS A 435 -5.69 -18.78 4.56
N ARG A 436 -4.47 -19.03 4.04
CA ARG A 436 -4.11 -20.18 3.17
C ARG A 436 -5.10 -20.46 2.01
N GLY A 437 -5.66 -19.42 1.39
CA GLY A 437 -6.50 -19.57 0.21
C GLY A 437 -5.97 -18.79 -0.98
N PHE A 438 -6.04 -19.37 -2.17
CA PHE A 438 -5.79 -18.67 -3.43
C PHE A 438 -7.05 -17.88 -3.80
N TYR A 439 -6.93 -16.57 -3.90
CA TYR A 439 -8.04 -15.64 -4.11
C TYR A 439 -7.68 -14.62 -5.20
N ASP A 440 -7.64 -15.07 -6.45
CA ASP A 440 -8.07 -14.33 -7.64
C ASP A 440 -7.88 -15.22 -8.88
N ILE A 441 -8.81 -15.12 -9.84
CA ILE A 441 -8.70 -15.78 -11.15
C ILE A 441 -8.32 -14.68 -12.14
N ASP A 442 -7.02 -14.40 -12.28
CA ASP A 442 -6.56 -13.50 -13.36
C ASP A 442 -6.49 -14.23 -14.71
N CYS A 443 -6.31 -15.56 -14.69
CA CYS A 443 -6.52 -16.44 -15.84
C CYS A 443 -6.55 -17.91 -15.39
N LEU A 444 -7.46 -18.70 -15.95
CA LEU A 444 -7.47 -20.16 -15.76
C LEU A 444 -6.51 -20.78 -16.79
N ARG A 445 -5.21 -20.61 -16.60
CA ARG A 445 -4.22 -21.30 -17.44
C ARG A 445 -4.12 -22.75 -16.95
N VAL A 446 -4.86 -23.64 -17.62
CA VAL A 446 -4.83 -25.08 -17.35
C VAL A 446 -3.48 -25.63 -17.77
N LEU A 447 -2.51 -25.61 -16.87
CA LEU A 447 -1.24 -26.32 -17.00
C LEU A 447 -1.50 -27.82 -16.85
N ASP A 448 -0.94 -28.61 -17.77
CA ASP A 448 -1.03 -30.07 -17.76
C ASP A 448 -0.31 -30.62 -16.51
N ILE A 449 -1.07 -30.85 -15.43
CA ILE A 449 -0.58 -31.54 -14.24
C ILE A 449 -1.10 -32.97 -14.30
N PRO A 450 -0.22 -33.99 -14.30
CA PRO A 450 -0.64 -35.39 -14.24
C PRO A 450 -1.36 -35.67 -12.91
N GLN A 451 -2.52 -36.31 -13.04
CA GLN A 451 -3.54 -36.49 -12.00
C GLN A 451 -3.04 -37.21 -10.74
N GLN A 452 -3.46 -36.73 -9.56
CA GLN A 452 -3.76 -37.58 -8.39
C GLN A 452 -4.62 -36.91 -7.29
N LYS A 453 -5.00 -35.63 -7.40
CA LYS A 453 -5.85 -34.96 -6.38
C LYS A 453 -7.01 -34.17 -6.97
N GLN A 454 -8.18 -34.29 -6.33
CA GLN A 454 -9.35 -33.44 -6.57
C GLN A 454 -8.96 -31.97 -6.35
N LEU A 455 -9.14 -31.14 -7.38
CA LEU A 455 -8.96 -29.70 -7.29
C LEU A 455 -10.32 -29.07 -6.93
N TYR A 456 -10.37 -28.39 -5.78
CA TYR A 456 -11.54 -27.60 -5.38
C TYR A 456 -11.16 -26.14 -5.47
N PHE A 457 -11.95 -25.36 -6.20
CA PHE A 457 -11.77 -23.92 -6.29
C PHE A 457 -12.76 -23.22 -5.37
N THR A 458 -12.31 -22.29 -4.54
CA THR A 458 -13.20 -21.47 -3.70
C THR A 458 -13.19 -20.03 -4.19
N TYR A 459 -14.30 -19.60 -4.79
CA TYR A 459 -14.51 -18.21 -5.21
C TYR A 459 -15.67 -17.59 -4.43
N ARG A 460 -15.44 -16.47 -3.74
CA ARG A 460 -16.46 -15.69 -2.99
C ARG A 460 -17.47 -16.57 -2.22
N ASN A 461 -16.95 -17.56 -1.48
CA ASN A 461 -17.65 -18.57 -0.66
C ASN A 461 -18.38 -19.71 -1.38
N SER A 462 -18.24 -19.84 -2.70
CA SER A 462 -18.76 -20.99 -3.47
C SER A 462 -17.62 -21.93 -3.85
N LYS A 463 -17.77 -23.23 -3.54
CA LYS A 463 -16.84 -24.29 -3.98
C LYS A 463 -17.25 -24.73 -5.39
N ILE A 464 -16.35 -24.58 -6.36
CA ILE A 464 -16.54 -25.07 -7.73
C ILE A 464 -15.70 -26.33 -7.86
N VAL A 465 -16.36 -27.42 -8.25
CA VAL A 465 -15.71 -28.70 -8.56
C VAL A 465 -15.63 -28.80 -10.07
N ILE A 466 -14.41 -28.81 -10.61
CA ILE A 466 -14.17 -28.97 -12.05
C ILE A 466 -13.57 -30.35 -12.25
N PHE A 467 -14.21 -31.16 -13.09
CA PHE A 467 -13.68 -32.45 -13.51
C PHE A 467 -13.09 -32.31 -14.91
N VAL A 468 -11.80 -32.62 -15.04
CA VAL A 468 -11.10 -32.66 -16.33
C VAL A 468 -10.79 -34.11 -16.64
N TYR A 469 -11.40 -34.62 -17.70
CA TYR A 469 -11.14 -35.95 -18.22
C TYR A 469 -10.36 -35.83 -19.52
N GLN A 470 -9.23 -36.55 -19.60
CA GLN A 470 -8.58 -36.83 -20.86
C GLN A 470 -9.21 -38.09 -21.44
N LEU A 471 -9.89 -37.96 -22.58
CA LEU A 471 -10.47 -39.11 -23.27
C LEU A 471 -9.33 -39.81 -24.00
N GLN A 472 -9.12 -41.09 -23.70
CA GLN A 472 -8.30 -41.96 -24.54
C GLN A 472 -9.15 -42.38 -25.74
N ILE A 473 -8.58 -42.21 -26.94
CA ILE A 473 -9.19 -42.62 -28.21
C ILE A 473 -9.05 -44.12 -28.35
#